data_AF-A0A8I0V7W9-F1
#
_entry.id   AF-A0A8I0V7W9-F1
#
_cell.length_a   1.000
_cell.length_b   1.000
_cell.length_c   1.000
_cell.angle_alpha   90.00
_cell.angle_beta   90.00
_cell.angle_gamma   90.00
#
_symmetry.space_group_name_H-M   'P 1'
#
loop_
_entity.id
_entity.type
_entity.pdbx_description
1 polymer ?
#
loop_
_entity_poly.entity_id
_entity_poly.type
_entity_poly.pdbx_seq_one_letter_code
_entity_poly.pdbx_strand_id
1 'polypeptide(L)'
;MKIQNSPEIITIQDENFGNHAEHWNLLTDNPASDVPKWLGLALDTPVMPMGLCTEEHEMDQSFWLIQGPSDQSIAINQIIAVEDQKPRALKTAFPSFQSPYKYDAQIERIITCKSATQAVLRLNLNKSTTIYAFDNLFSVNRCKYDKDETYQVQFNAWAYELEVVSEDEKIIVDDPASIKHHRALNAILAEHNGIAPENLQELINAWEPKTPEDQEPVTVDFSKMVAYLFGETLGQEDEAWFQGNIVGKTSMQFMQDEYTLYDVTLVLEDTLPAILIRIATKNDLYKNFNIGQYIRGNLWIQANIYAKTAIK
;
A
#
# COMPACT_ATOMS: atom_id res chain seq x y z
N MET A 1 -6.43 21.39 15.26
CA MET A 1 -7.90 21.28 15.37
C MET A 1 -8.26 19.80 15.28
N LYS A 2 -9.13 19.27 16.15
CA LYS A 2 -9.69 17.92 15.94
C LYS A 2 -10.58 17.97 14.70
N ILE A 3 -10.28 17.17 13.69
CA ILE A 3 -11.14 16.99 12.51
C ILE A 3 -12.42 16.33 13.01
N GLN A 4 -13.57 16.94 12.74
CA GLN A 4 -14.84 16.56 13.33
C GLN A 4 -15.42 15.24 12.78
N ASN A 5 -14.74 14.58 11.83
CA ASN A 5 -15.10 13.28 11.24
C ASN A 5 -13.88 12.57 10.61
N SER A 6 -12.77 12.41 11.34
CA SER A 6 -11.63 11.64 10.81
C SER A 6 -11.96 10.15 10.64
N PRO A 7 -11.29 9.43 9.71
CA PRO A 7 -11.26 7.98 9.70
C PRO A 7 -10.81 7.40 11.04
N GLU A 8 -10.96 6.09 11.24
CA GLU A 8 -10.41 5.41 12.41
C GLU A 8 -8.88 5.58 12.42
N ILE A 9 -8.29 5.98 13.55
CA ILE A 9 -6.83 6.17 13.66
C ILE A 9 -6.27 5.22 14.72
N ILE A 10 -5.35 4.35 14.30
CA ILE A 10 -4.53 3.53 15.19
C ILE A 10 -3.13 4.14 15.25
N THR A 11 -2.63 4.40 16.45
CA THR A 11 -1.28 4.94 16.64
C THR A 11 -0.35 3.88 17.23
N ILE A 12 0.76 3.62 16.53
CA ILE A 12 1.81 2.68 16.97
C ILE A 12 3.12 3.42 17.28
N GLN A 13 4.11 2.71 17.83
CA GLN A 13 5.45 3.28 18.00
C GLN A 13 6.11 3.49 16.63
N ASP A 14 6.96 4.51 16.51
CA ASP A 14 7.71 4.79 15.29
C ASP A 14 8.57 3.60 14.84
N GLU A 15 9.13 2.84 15.79
CA GLU A 15 9.94 1.64 15.55
C GLU A 15 9.12 0.45 15.01
N ASN A 16 7.80 0.50 15.13
CA ASN A 16 6.89 -0.56 14.67
C ASN A 16 6.34 -0.30 13.28
N PHE A 17 6.51 0.92 12.75
CA PHE A 17 6.31 1.15 11.33
C PHE A 17 7.41 0.37 10.60
N GLY A 18 7.03 -0.49 9.65
CA GLY A 18 7.95 -1.38 8.95
C GLY A 18 9.25 -0.71 8.56
N ASN A 19 10.34 -1.48 8.48
CA ASN A 19 11.66 -0.95 8.11
C ASN A 19 11.64 -0.46 6.65
N HIS A 20 10.90 0.61 6.31
CA HIS A 20 10.77 1.15 4.95
C HIS A 20 12.12 1.64 4.41
N ALA A 21 13.10 1.86 5.30
CA ALA A 21 14.50 2.04 4.91
C ALA A 21 15.11 0.79 4.25
N GLU A 22 14.67 -0.42 4.57
CA GLU A 22 15.07 -1.65 3.89
C GLU A 22 14.54 -1.73 2.46
N HIS A 23 13.46 -1.01 2.14
CA HIS A 23 12.89 -1.01 0.78
C HIS A 23 13.82 -0.32 -0.23
N TRP A 24 14.83 0.43 0.23
CA TRP A 24 15.89 0.92 -0.64
C TRP A 24 16.67 -0.21 -1.32
N ASN A 25 16.70 -1.42 -0.74
CA ASN A 25 17.28 -2.60 -1.38
C ASN A 25 16.56 -2.97 -2.70
N LEU A 26 15.29 -2.60 -2.85
CA LEU A 26 14.53 -2.79 -4.08
C LEU A 26 15.06 -1.91 -5.23
N LEU A 27 15.80 -0.84 -4.93
CA LEU A 27 16.33 0.09 -5.92
C LEU A 27 17.85 -0.04 -6.10
N THR A 28 18.61 -0.34 -5.06
CA THR A 28 20.09 -0.51 -5.13
C THR A 28 20.56 -1.66 -4.27
N ASP A 29 21.66 -2.29 -4.65
CA ASP A 29 22.33 -3.32 -3.85
C ASP A 29 23.25 -2.69 -2.78
N ASN A 30 23.47 -1.37 -2.84
CA ASN A 30 24.32 -0.60 -1.94
C ASN A 30 23.60 0.62 -1.35
N PRO A 31 22.49 0.44 -0.61
CA PRO A 31 21.68 1.56 -0.11
C PRO A 31 22.46 2.52 0.78
N ALA A 32 23.40 2.01 1.58
CA ALA A 32 24.22 2.83 2.47
C ALA A 32 25.12 3.85 1.73
N SER A 33 25.47 3.60 0.47
CA SER A 33 26.28 4.52 -0.34
C SER A 33 25.46 5.34 -1.33
N ASP A 34 24.38 4.78 -1.88
CA ASP A 34 23.68 5.39 -3.00
C ASP A 34 22.53 6.27 -2.54
N VAL A 35 21.75 5.82 -1.54
CA VAL A 35 20.61 6.59 -1.02
C VAL A 35 21.04 7.97 -0.51
N PRO A 36 22.13 8.15 0.27
CA PRO A 36 22.58 9.50 0.65
C PRO A 36 22.87 10.42 -0.54
N LYS A 37 23.40 9.88 -1.66
CA LYS A 37 23.63 10.68 -2.88
C LYS A 37 22.30 11.05 -3.52
N TRP A 38 21.36 10.11 -3.63
CA TRP A 38 20.04 10.34 -4.21
C TRP A 38 19.22 11.35 -3.40
N LEU A 39 19.31 11.29 -2.06
CA LEU A 39 18.71 12.29 -1.17
C LEU A 39 19.28 13.68 -1.44
N GLY A 40 20.59 13.79 -1.69
CA GLY A 40 21.23 15.04 -2.12
C GLY A 40 20.72 15.52 -3.48
N LEU A 41 20.69 14.64 -4.48
CA LEU A 41 20.21 14.94 -5.84
C LEU A 41 18.74 15.39 -5.86
N ALA A 42 17.90 14.81 -5.00
CA ALA A 42 16.50 15.20 -4.89
C ALA A 42 16.31 16.67 -4.49
N LEU A 43 17.33 17.30 -3.91
CA LEU A 43 17.33 18.72 -3.54
C LEU A 43 17.77 19.65 -4.68
N ASP A 44 18.22 19.12 -5.83
CA ASP A 44 18.62 19.94 -6.98
C ASP A 44 17.40 20.51 -7.73
N THR A 45 16.31 19.72 -7.85
CA THR A 45 15.02 20.15 -8.40
C THR A 45 13.85 19.71 -7.51
N PRO A 46 13.76 20.24 -6.27
CA PRO A 46 12.80 19.76 -5.29
C PRO A 46 11.39 20.25 -5.58
N VAL A 47 10.42 19.38 -5.32
CA VAL A 47 8.98 19.68 -5.31
C VAL A 47 8.48 19.49 -3.90
N MET A 48 7.74 20.47 -3.38
CA MET A 48 6.96 20.31 -2.15
C MET A 48 5.50 20.11 -2.54
N PRO A 49 5.00 18.85 -2.57
CA PRO A 49 3.64 18.59 -2.98
C PRO A 49 2.65 19.20 -1.98
N MET A 50 1.61 19.84 -2.48
CA MET A 50 0.51 20.36 -1.65
C MET A 50 -0.51 19.27 -1.28
N GLY A 51 -0.50 18.12 -1.97
CA GLY A 51 -1.46 17.05 -1.76
C GLY A 51 -2.91 17.55 -1.90
N LEU A 52 -3.71 17.39 -0.85
CA LEU A 52 -5.09 17.87 -0.75
C LEU A 52 -5.22 19.33 -0.30
N CYS A 53 -4.12 20.01 0.05
CA CYS A 53 -4.15 21.42 0.42
C CYS A 53 -4.38 22.28 -0.83
N THR A 54 -5.22 23.30 -0.69
CA THR A 54 -5.45 24.30 -1.75
C THR A 54 -4.55 25.51 -1.62
N GLU A 55 -4.03 25.76 -0.41
CA GLU A 55 -3.11 26.86 -0.12
C GLU A 55 -1.96 26.39 0.78
N GLU A 56 -0.77 26.97 0.63
CA GLU A 56 0.44 26.56 1.38
C GLU A 56 0.27 26.66 2.90
N HIS A 57 -0.50 27.64 3.38
CA HIS A 57 -0.72 27.85 4.81
C HIS A 57 -1.53 26.72 5.47
N GLU A 58 -2.17 25.87 4.68
CA GLU A 58 -2.90 24.70 5.15
C GLU A 58 -1.99 23.48 5.40
N MET A 59 -0.78 23.49 4.84
CA MET A 59 0.20 22.43 5.02
C MET A 59 0.75 22.43 6.46
N ASP A 60 1.07 21.24 6.97
CA ASP A 60 1.66 21.11 8.31
C ASP A 60 3.03 21.78 8.36
N GLN A 61 3.14 22.88 9.13
CA GLN A 61 4.39 23.64 9.26
C GLN A 61 5.47 22.89 10.06
N SER A 62 5.12 21.77 10.71
CA SER A 62 6.07 20.97 11.50
C SER A 62 6.92 20.04 10.63
N PHE A 63 6.53 19.81 9.38
CA PHE A 63 7.21 18.90 8.47
C PHE A 63 7.28 19.46 7.05
N TRP A 64 8.41 19.23 6.38
CA TRP A 64 8.49 19.36 4.93
C TRP A 64 8.52 17.98 4.29
N LEU A 65 7.61 17.75 3.34
CA LEU A 65 7.73 16.66 2.38
C LEU A 65 8.41 17.23 1.13
N ILE A 66 9.61 16.74 0.84
CA ILE A 66 10.36 17.10 -0.36
C ILE A 66 10.39 15.89 -1.28
N GLN A 67 9.97 16.07 -2.53
CA GLN A 67 10.01 15.07 -3.58
C GLN A 67 10.97 15.52 -4.66
N GLY A 68 11.84 14.63 -5.12
CA GLY A 68 12.69 14.95 -6.27
C GLY A 68 13.58 13.79 -6.68
N PRO A 69 14.34 13.95 -7.76
CA PRO A 69 14.30 15.10 -8.68
C PRO A 69 13.00 15.13 -9.51
N SER A 70 12.47 16.32 -9.80
CA SER A 70 11.16 16.50 -10.47
C SER A 70 11.06 15.95 -11.90
N ASP A 71 12.21 15.71 -12.54
CA ASP A 71 12.33 15.21 -13.91
C ASP A 71 12.49 13.68 -13.98
N GLN A 72 12.49 12.99 -12.83
CA GLN A 72 12.66 11.54 -12.76
C GLN A 72 11.32 10.80 -12.65
N SER A 73 11.28 9.57 -13.16
CA SER A 73 10.09 8.69 -13.07
C SER A 73 9.86 8.12 -11.67
N ILE A 74 10.95 7.97 -10.90
CA ILE A 74 10.92 7.61 -9.48
C ILE A 74 11.29 8.86 -8.68
N ALA A 75 10.41 9.26 -7.77
CA ALA A 75 10.65 10.33 -6.82
C ALA A 75 11.27 9.76 -5.54
N ILE A 76 12.28 10.47 -5.04
CA ILE A 76 12.86 10.29 -3.71
C ILE A 76 12.13 11.25 -2.78
N ASN A 77 11.37 10.68 -1.84
CA ASN A 77 10.60 11.43 -0.85
C ASN A 77 11.42 11.58 0.42
N GLN A 78 11.44 12.78 0.98
CA GLN A 78 12.11 13.10 2.23
C GLN A 78 11.13 13.82 3.15
N ILE A 79 10.93 13.30 4.35
CA ILE A 79 10.15 13.97 5.38
C ILE A 79 11.12 14.56 6.40
N ILE A 80 11.15 15.88 6.48
CA ILE A 80 12.06 16.64 7.32
C ILE A 80 11.26 17.33 8.41
N ALA A 81 11.62 17.13 9.68
CA ALA A 81 11.06 17.90 10.77
C ALA A 81 11.56 19.34 10.75
N VAL A 82 10.66 20.29 11.00
CA VAL A 82 10.91 21.72 10.90
C VAL A 82 10.59 22.38 12.24
N GLU A 83 11.47 23.30 12.65
CA GLU A 83 11.26 24.16 13.81
C GLU A 83 11.75 25.56 13.46
N ASP A 84 10.97 26.60 13.77
CA ASP A 84 11.25 27.99 13.40
C ASP A 84 11.56 28.18 11.90
N GLN A 85 10.82 27.48 11.04
CA GLN A 85 11.03 27.45 9.58
C GLN A 85 12.42 26.99 9.14
N LYS A 86 13.09 26.17 9.96
CA LYS A 86 14.40 25.58 9.65
C LYS A 86 14.35 24.06 9.73
N PRO A 87 15.01 23.35 8.79
CA PRO A 87 15.10 21.90 8.84
C PRO A 87 15.89 21.48 10.09
N ARG A 88 15.35 20.56 10.86
CA ARG A 88 15.96 20.04 12.09
C ARG A 88 16.52 18.65 11.93
N ALA A 89 15.73 17.74 11.38
CA ALA A 89 16.11 16.34 11.25
C ALA A 89 15.34 15.67 10.10
N LEU A 90 16.03 14.80 9.35
CA LEU A 90 15.37 13.84 8.47
C LEU A 90 14.63 12.82 9.35
N LYS A 91 13.34 12.64 9.10
CA LYS A 91 12.48 11.70 9.83
C LYS A 91 12.38 10.36 9.14
N THR A 92 12.14 10.39 7.83
CA THR A 92 12.13 9.20 6.98
C THR A 92 12.36 9.61 5.53
N ALA A 93 12.74 8.64 4.71
CA ALA A 93 12.80 8.79 3.26
C ALA A 93 12.42 7.48 2.58
N PHE A 94 11.74 7.58 1.45
CA PHE A 94 11.24 6.44 0.70
C PHE A 94 11.14 6.73 -0.79
N PRO A 95 11.27 5.72 -1.66
CA PRO A 95 11.00 5.87 -3.09
C PRO A 95 9.49 5.83 -3.37
N SER A 96 9.07 6.46 -4.45
CA SER A 96 7.71 6.31 -4.98
C SER A 96 7.70 6.57 -6.48
N PHE A 97 6.72 6.04 -7.19
CA PHE A 97 6.48 6.39 -8.59
C PHE A 97 4.97 6.54 -8.84
N GLN A 98 4.60 7.02 -10.02
CA GLN A 98 3.20 7.24 -10.35
C GLN A 98 2.62 6.12 -11.20
N SER A 99 1.37 5.78 -10.87
CA SER A 99 0.51 4.93 -11.68
C SER A 99 -0.43 5.82 -12.51
N PRO A 100 -0.71 5.49 -13.79
CA PRO A 100 -1.64 6.26 -14.60
C PRO A 100 -3.10 6.02 -14.18
N TYR A 101 -3.37 4.97 -13.41
CA TYR A 101 -4.72 4.56 -13.03
C TYR A 101 -5.17 5.26 -11.76
N LYS A 102 -6.42 5.72 -11.79
CA LYS A 102 -7.06 6.50 -10.74
C LYS A 102 -8.36 5.83 -10.35
N TYR A 103 -8.55 5.64 -9.05
CA TYR A 103 -9.74 5.02 -8.49
C TYR A 103 -10.35 5.92 -7.43
N ASP A 104 -11.66 5.84 -7.29
CA ASP A 104 -12.35 6.41 -6.15
C ASP A 104 -12.19 5.45 -4.97
N ALA A 105 -11.75 5.95 -3.83
CA ALA A 105 -11.63 5.18 -2.60
C ALA A 105 -12.00 6.01 -1.36
N GLN A 106 -12.56 5.34 -0.36
CA GLN A 106 -12.79 5.90 0.97
C GLN A 106 -11.71 5.39 1.93
N ILE A 107 -11.23 6.28 2.81
CA ILE A 107 -10.27 5.92 3.85
C ILE A 107 -11.07 5.45 5.06
N GLU A 108 -11.03 4.16 5.35
CA GLU A 108 -11.72 3.60 6.51
C GLU A 108 -10.87 3.73 7.78
N ARG A 109 -9.58 3.43 7.65
CA ARG A 109 -8.63 3.42 8.76
C ARG A 109 -7.27 3.96 8.33
N ILE A 110 -6.62 4.62 9.28
CA ILE A 110 -5.25 5.14 9.20
C ILE A 110 -4.46 4.50 10.33
N ILE A 111 -3.43 3.73 10.01
CA ILE A 111 -2.43 3.26 10.97
C ILE A 111 -1.25 4.21 10.84
N THR A 112 -0.87 4.90 11.91
CA THR A 112 0.19 5.93 11.91
C THR A 112 1.14 5.75 13.09
N CYS A 113 2.34 6.31 13.00
CA CYS A 113 3.29 6.39 14.11
C CYS A 113 3.05 7.62 15.01
N LYS A 114 3.68 7.66 16.20
CA LYS A 114 3.57 8.81 17.13
C LYS A 114 4.12 10.11 16.55
N SER A 115 5.16 10.05 15.71
CA SER A 115 5.63 11.24 15.00
C SER A 115 4.70 11.72 13.89
N ALA A 116 3.68 10.94 13.53
CA ALA A 116 2.75 11.20 12.43
C ALA A 116 3.45 11.51 11.10
N THR A 117 4.58 10.84 10.85
CA THR A 117 5.38 11.02 9.63
C THR A 117 5.03 10.01 8.55
N GLN A 118 4.41 8.89 8.92
CA GLN A 118 4.11 7.78 8.02
C GLN A 118 2.73 7.20 8.35
N ALA A 119 2.05 6.68 7.34
CA ALA A 119 0.81 5.95 7.54
C ALA A 119 0.60 4.84 6.51
N VAL A 120 -0.07 3.78 6.98
CA VAL A 120 -0.71 2.76 6.14
C VAL A 120 -2.20 3.03 6.17
N LEU A 121 -2.81 3.15 5.00
CA LEU A 121 -4.23 3.40 4.85
C LEU A 121 -4.95 2.10 4.54
N ARG A 122 -6.09 1.88 5.19
CA ARG A 122 -7.09 0.92 4.74
C ARG A 122 -8.09 1.64 3.84
N LEU A 123 -8.08 1.29 2.57
CA LEU A 123 -8.84 1.95 1.51
C LEU A 123 -9.93 1.03 0.97
N ASN A 124 -11.18 1.49 0.98
CA ASN A 124 -12.29 0.80 0.36
C ASN A 124 -12.55 1.39 -1.02
N LEU A 125 -12.37 0.59 -2.06
CA LEU A 125 -12.61 0.99 -3.44
C LEU A 125 -14.06 0.72 -3.85
N ASN A 126 -14.67 -0.30 -3.24
CA ASN A 126 -16.07 -0.67 -3.41
C ASN A 126 -16.50 -1.54 -2.20
N LYS A 127 -17.68 -2.18 -2.27
CA LYS A 127 -18.24 -2.95 -1.15
C LYS A 127 -17.45 -4.21 -0.77
N SER A 128 -16.63 -4.73 -1.68
CA SER A 128 -15.95 -6.02 -1.55
C SER A 128 -14.44 -5.92 -1.71
N THR A 129 -13.92 -4.75 -2.11
CA THR A 129 -12.49 -4.51 -2.30
C THR A 129 -11.94 -3.54 -1.25
N THR A 130 -11.06 -4.06 -0.41
CA THR A 130 -10.21 -3.31 0.50
C THR A 130 -8.75 -3.46 0.06
N ILE A 131 -8.01 -2.35 0.03
CA ILE A 131 -6.55 -2.33 -0.20
C ILE A 131 -5.87 -1.65 0.99
N TYR A 132 -4.77 -2.22 1.46
CA TYR A 132 -3.86 -1.58 2.41
C TYR A 132 -2.66 -1.02 1.63
N ALA A 133 -2.30 0.24 1.89
CA ALA A 133 -1.25 0.91 1.14
C ALA A 133 -0.54 1.98 1.96
N PHE A 134 0.77 2.11 1.77
CA PHE A 134 1.57 3.20 2.30
C PHE A 134 1.17 4.53 1.66
N ASP A 135 0.84 5.53 2.47
CA ASP A 135 0.47 6.85 1.97
C ASP A 135 1.69 7.74 1.76
N ASN A 136 2.06 7.91 0.50
CA ASN A 136 3.20 8.72 0.08
C ASN A 136 3.05 10.21 0.44
N LEU A 137 1.83 10.68 0.68
CA LEU A 137 1.52 12.09 0.93
C LEU A 137 0.98 12.33 2.34
N PHE A 138 1.06 11.34 3.23
CA PHE A 138 0.44 11.39 4.56
C PHE A 138 0.83 12.63 5.36
N SER A 139 2.13 12.95 5.41
CA SER A 139 2.64 14.10 6.18
C SER A 139 2.01 15.44 5.77
N VAL A 140 1.56 15.56 4.53
CA VAL A 140 0.87 16.75 4.00
C VAL A 140 -0.66 16.60 4.14
N ASN A 141 -1.19 15.42 3.86
CA ASN A 141 -2.63 15.19 3.75
C ASN A 141 -3.33 14.86 5.09
N ARG A 142 -2.59 14.48 6.14
CA ARG A 142 -3.17 13.93 7.38
C ARG A 142 -4.29 14.79 7.98
N CYS A 143 -4.18 16.11 7.87
CA CYS A 143 -5.14 17.06 8.42
C CYS A 143 -6.39 17.26 7.55
N LYS A 144 -6.42 16.65 6.36
CA LYS A 144 -7.46 16.80 5.33
C LYS A 144 -8.32 15.56 5.17
N TYR A 145 -7.93 14.44 5.79
CA TYR A 145 -8.70 13.20 5.73
C TYR A 145 -9.95 13.25 6.61
N ASP A 146 -11.07 13.01 5.96
CA ASP A 146 -12.42 12.85 6.48
C ASP A 146 -12.98 11.49 6.02
N LYS A 147 -13.71 10.82 6.91
CA LYS A 147 -14.25 9.47 6.72
C LYS A 147 -15.42 9.42 5.73
N ASP A 148 -16.15 10.52 5.57
CA ASP A 148 -17.34 10.58 4.72
C ASP A 148 -16.99 11.03 3.29
N GLU A 149 -15.72 11.36 3.05
CA GLU A 149 -15.20 11.82 1.77
C GLU A 149 -14.68 10.65 0.92
N THR A 150 -14.81 10.82 -0.39
CA THR A 150 -14.21 9.92 -1.38
C THR A 150 -13.04 10.62 -2.04
N TYR A 151 -11.95 9.90 -2.23
CA TYR A 151 -10.69 10.42 -2.75
C TYR A 151 -10.33 9.76 -4.07
N GLN A 152 -9.63 10.51 -4.92
CA GLN A 152 -8.96 9.96 -6.08
C GLN A 152 -7.59 9.42 -5.66
N VAL A 153 -7.42 8.11 -5.78
CA VAL A 153 -6.22 7.38 -5.36
C VAL A 153 -5.55 6.70 -6.56
N GLN A 154 -4.21 6.72 -6.57
CA GLN A 154 -3.39 5.95 -7.49
C GLN A 154 -2.60 4.89 -6.72
N PHE A 155 -2.68 3.63 -7.16
CA PHE A 155 -1.94 2.53 -6.57
C PHE A 155 -0.71 2.18 -7.40
N ASN A 156 0.42 2.08 -6.73
CA ASN A 156 1.68 1.61 -7.28
C ASN A 156 2.34 0.65 -6.29
N ALA A 157 3.22 -0.23 -6.76
CA ALA A 157 3.88 -1.18 -5.88
C ALA A 157 5.30 -1.52 -6.32
N TRP A 158 6.14 -1.88 -5.35
CA TRP A 158 7.45 -2.47 -5.58
C TRP A 158 7.40 -3.96 -5.33
N ALA A 159 7.95 -4.75 -6.25
CA ALA A 159 7.98 -6.20 -6.09
C ALA A 159 9.24 -6.70 -5.38
N TYR A 160 9.05 -7.47 -4.31
CA TYR A 160 10.13 -8.24 -3.68
C TYR A 160 10.42 -9.50 -4.47
N GLU A 161 9.36 -10.24 -4.77
CA GLU A 161 9.41 -11.55 -5.40
C GLU A 161 8.21 -11.69 -6.32
N LEU A 162 8.43 -12.25 -7.49
CA LEU A 162 7.37 -12.53 -8.46
C LEU A 162 7.60 -13.89 -9.10
N GLU A 163 6.52 -14.60 -9.38
CA GLU A 163 6.53 -15.81 -10.18
C GLU A 163 5.32 -15.88 -11.11
N VAL A 164 5.49 -16.62 -12.22
CA VAL A 164 4.39 -16.91 -13.15
C VAL A 164 3.60 -18.09 -12.61
N VAL A 165 2.28 -17.96 -12.64
CA VAL A 165 1.34 -18.99 -12.18
C VAL A 165 0.32 -19.33 -13.26
N SER A 166 -0.34 -20.47 -13.07
CA SER A 166 -1.44 -20.90 -13.94
C SER A 166 -2.69 -20.07 -13.67
N GLU A 167 -3.48 -19.79 -14.71
CA GLU A 167 -4.77 -19.11 -14.60
C GLU A 167 -5.75 -19.86 -13.68
N ASP A 168 -5.73 -21.20 -13.73
CA ASP A 168 -6.61 -22.08 -12.95
C ASP A 168 -5.98 -22.60 -11.64
N GLU A 169 -5.00 -21.89 -11.06
CA GLU A 169 -4.34 -22.38 -9.85
C GLU A 169 -5.30 -22.36 -8.65
N LYS A 170 -5.52 -23.56 -8.09
CA LYS A 170 -6.28 -23.79 -6.87
C LYS A 170 -5.31 -24.31 -5.83
N ILE A 171 -5.19 -23.62 -4.69
CA ILE A 171 -4.49 -24.20 -3.53
C ILE A 171 -5.55 -24.82 -2.63
N ILE A 172 -5.30 -26.07 -2.27
CA ILE A 172 -6.06 -26.76 -1.23
C ILE A 172 -5.33 -26.45 0.07
N VAL A 173 -5.93 -25.60 0.91
CA VAL A 173 -5.44 -25.38 2.27
C VAL A 173 -5.92 -26.56 3.09
N ASP A 174 -5.02 -27.50 3.38
CA ASP A 174 -5.27 -28.71 4.17
C ASP A 174 -4.70 -28.62 5.60
N ASP A 175 -3.95 -27.55 5.92
CA ASP A 175 -3.44 -27.29 7.25
C ASP A 175 -4.57 -26.93 8.24
N PRO A 176 -4.77 -27.70 9.32
CA PRO A 176 -5.86 -27.48 10.28
C PRO A 176 -5.84 -26.10 10.95
N ALA A 177 -4.67 -25.52 11.20
CA ALA A 177 -4.56 -24.20 11.83
C ALA A 177 -5.00 -23.09 10.87
N SER A 178 -4.60 -23.19 9.60
CA SER A 178 -4.98 -22.27 8.52
C SER A 178 -6.47 -22.37 8.17
N ILE A 179 -7.02 -23.60 8.13
CA ILE A 179 -8.47 -23.83 7.97
C ILE A 179 -9.24 -23.18 9.13
N LYS A 180 -8.83 -23.45 10.38
CA LYS A 180 -9.44 -22.87 11.58
C LYS A 180 -9.39 -21.34 11.53
N HIS A 181 -8.23 -20.77 11.22
CA HIS A 181 -8.04 -19.34 11.15
C HIS A 181 -8.94 -18.69 10.08
N HIS A 182 -8.97 -19.25 8.87
CA HIS A 182 -9.79 -18.76 7.77
C HIS A 182 -11.29 -18.82 8.09
N ARG A 183 -11.77 -19.95 8.64
CA ARG A 183 -13.17 -20.13 9.02
C ARG A 183 -13.57 -19.22 10.18
N ALA A 184 -12.70 -19.10 11.19
CA ALA A 184 -12.90 -18.20 12.32
C ALA A 184 -13.01 -16.74 11.86
N LEU A 185 -12.04 -16.28 11.05
CA LEU A 185 -12.01 -14.91 10.55
C LEU A 185 -13.25 -14.58 9.73
N ASN A 186 -13.64 -15.43 8.79
CA ASN A 186 -14.84 -15.19 7.97
C ASN A 186 -16.12 -15.21 8.80
N ALA A 187 -16.23 -16.10 9.79
CA ALA A 187 -17.38 -16.14 10.68
C ALA A 187 -17.48 -14.86 11.53
N ILE A 188 -16.36 -14.44 12.13
CA ILE A 188 -16.30 -13.23 12.96
C ILE A 188 -16.57 -11.99 12.12
N LEU A 189 -15.96 -11.86 10.94
CA LEU A 189 -16.23 -10.74 10.04
C LEU A 189 -17.69 -10.74 9.59
N ALA A 190 -18.29 -11.89 9.24
CA ALA A 190 -19.71 -11.96 8.89
C ALA A 190 -20.63 -11.55 10.05
N GLU A 191 -20.32 -11.97 11.27
CA GLU A 191 -21.07 -11.61 12.48
C GLU A 191 -20.91 -10.11 12.84
N HIS A 192 -19.82 -9.48 12.41
CA HIS A 192 -19.51 -8.08 12.65
C HIS A 192 -19.65 -7.18 11.41
N ASN A 193 -20.45 -7.58 10.42
CA ASN A 193 -20.71 -6.82 9.17
C ASN A 193 -19.44 -6.39 8.41
N GLY A 194 -18.44 -7.27 8.37
CA GLY A 194 -17.14 -7.04 7.74
C GLY A 194 -16.17 -6.20 8.57
N ILE A 195 -16.55 -5.75 9.76
CA ILE A 195 -15.71 -4.93 10.63
C ILE A 195 -15.01 -5.84 11.64
N ALA A 196 -13.68 -5.84 11.62
CA ALA A 196 -12.89 -6.57 12.60
C ALA A 196 -13.10 -5.98 14.01
N PRO A 197 -13.61 -6.77 14.99
CA PRO A 197 -13.74 -6.32 16.37
C PRO A 197 -12.38 -6.11 17.05
N GLU A 198 -12.32 -5.25 18.07
CA GLU A 198 -11.07 -4.94 18.79
C GLU A 198 -10.39 -6.16 19.42
N ASN A 199 -11.18 -7.17 19.80
CA ASN A 199 -10.71 -8.45 20.34
C ASN A 199 -10.64 -9.56 19.28
N LEU A 200 -10.44 -9.23 18.00
CA LEU A 200 -10.40 -10.18 16.88
C LEU A 200 -9.52 -11.40 17.16
N GLN A 201 -8.28 -11.18 17.64
CA GLN A 201 -7.35 -12.29 17.87
C GLN A 201 -7.84 -13.22 18.99
N GLU A 202 -8.46 -12.67 20.05
CA GLU A 202 -9.06 -13.46 21.11
C GLU A 202 -10.25 -14.26 20.60
N LEU A 203 -11.07 -13.66 19.74
CA LEU A 203 -12.21 -14.31 19.10
C LEU A 203 -11.76 -15.42 18.13
N ILE A 204 -10.72 -15.21 17.34
CA ILE A 204 -10.14 -16.23 16.46
C ILE A 204 -9.60 -17.41 17.29
N ASN A 205 -8.90 -17.11 18.39
CA ASN A 205 -8.35 -18.13 19.27
C ASN A 205 -9.47 -18.93 19.98
N ALA A 206 -10.56 -18.26 20.35
CA ALA A 206 -11.71 -18.86 21.03
C ALA A 206 -12.72 -19.53 20.09
N TRP A 207 -12.63 -19.27 18.78
CA TRP A 207 -13.52 -19.86 17.79
C TRP A 207 -13.26 -21.36 17.66
N GLU A 208 -14.33 -22.16 17.57
CA GLU A 208 -14.27 -23.60 17.39
C GLU A 208 -15.16 -24.03 16.21
N PRO A 209 -14.75 -25.04 15.42
CA PRO A 209 -15.55 -25.58 14.33
C PRO A 209 -16.93 -26.02 14.81
N LYS A 210 -17.99 -25.60 14.12
CA LYS A 210 -19.38 -25.92 14.49
C LYS A 210 -19.88 -27.16 13.75
N THR A 211 -19.37 -27.41 12.54
CA THR A 211 -19.73 -28.59 11.73
C THR A 211 -18.49 -29.37 11.25
N PRO A 212 -18.64 -30.63 10.80
CA PRO A 212 -17.56 -31.36 10.14
C PRO A 212 -17.04 -30.66 8.87
N GLU A 213 -17.89 -29.91 8.16
CA GLU A 213 -17.49 -29.13 6.98
C GLU A 213 -16.55 -27.97 7.33
N ASP A 214 -16.60 -27.45 8.55
CA ASP A 214 -15.68 -26.41 9.04
C ASP A 214 -14.23 -26.93 9.19
N GLN A 215 -14.02 -28.24 9.09
CA GLN A 215 -12.70 -28.89 9.13
C GLN A 215 -12.26 -29.41 7.76
N GLU A 216 -13.10 -29.31 6.73
CA GLU A 216 -12.73 -29.74 5.38
C GLU A 216 -11.71 -28.80 4.75
N PRO A 217 -10.77 -29.32 3.93
CA PRO A 217 -9.80 -28.50 3.22
C PRO A 217 -10.47 -27.38 2.44
N VAL A 218 -9.96 -26.16 2.60
CA VAL A 218 -10.50 -25.00 1.88
C VAL A 218 -9.87 -24.98 0.49
N THR A 219 -10.68 -25.18 -0.54
CA THR A 219 -10.24 -24.94 -1.92
C THR A 219 -10.31 -23.44 -2.17
N VAL A 220 -9.15 -22.81 -2.25
CA VAL A 220 -9.02 -21.40 -2.60
C VAL A 220 -8.77 -21.32 -4.11
N ASP A 221 -9.72 -20.76 -4.83
CA ASP A 221 -9.60 -20.50 -6.27
C ASP A 221 -8.95 -19.14 -6.49
N PHE A 222 -7.67 -19.14 -6.84
CA PHE A 222 -6.89 -17.91 -7.01
C PHE A 222 -7.16 -17.22 -8.34
N SER A 223 -7.95 -17.82 -9.24
CA SER A 223 -8.36 -17.18 -10.49
C SER A 223 -9.20 -15.90 -10.27
N LYS A 224 -9.86 -15.79 -9.11
CA LYS A 224 -10.72 -14.65 -8.72
C LYS A 224 -10.25 -13.89 -7.49
N MET A 225 -9.22 -14.38 -6.81
CA MET A 225 -8.82 -13.91 -5.48
C MET A 225 -7.55 -13.08 -5.60
N VAL A 226 -7.64 -11.81 -5.22
CA VAL A 226 -6.55 -10.88 -5.47
C VAL A 226 -6.35 -9.93 -4.30
N ALA A 227 -5.16 -10.04 -3.71
CA ALA A 227 -4.66 -9.45 -2.46
C ALA A 227 -5.24 -10.07 -1.16
N TYR A 228 -4.44 -10.90 -0.51
CA TYR A 228 -4.65 -11.51 0.83
C TYR A 228 -3.22 -11.60 1.41
N LEU A 229 -2.82 -11.21 2.62
CA LEU A 229 -3.42 -10.72 3.86
C LEU A 229 -2.35 -9.91 4.62
N PHE A 230 -2.84 -9.04 5.51
CA PHE A 230 -2.23 -8.62 6.77
C PHE A 230 -0.80 -9.13 7.04
N GLY A 231 0.16 -8.19 7.09
CA GLY A 231 1.33 -8.41 7.93
C GLY A 231 0.87 -8.79 9.33
N GLU A 232 1.52 -9.79 9.95
CA GLU A 232 1.23 -10.19 11.34
C GLU A 232 1.46 -9.03 12.34
N THR A 233 2.16 -7.98 11.88
CA THR A 233 2.52 -6.80 12.63
C THR A 233 1.75 -5.57 12.14
N LEU A 234 1.05 -4.90 13.07
CA LEU A 234 0.42 -3.59 12.84
C LEU A 234 1.46 -2.58 12.32
N GLY A 235 1.16 -1.91 11.21
CA GLY A 235 2.05 -0.96 10.54
C GLY A 235 2.88 -1.54 9.39
N GLN A 236 2.58 -2.77 8.95
CA GLN A 236 3.17 -3.44 7.80
C GLN A 236 2.11 -4.01 6.84
N GLU A 237 0.85 -3.57 6.96
CA GLU A 237 -0.25 -4.11 6.15
C GLU A 237 -0.17 -3.72 4.67
N ASP A 238 0.67 -2.74 4.33
CA ASP A 238 1.05 -2.36 2.97
C ASP A 238 2.01 -3.36 2.30
N GLU A 239 2.57 -4.29 3.08
CA GLU A 239 3.29 -5.47 2.58
C GLU A 239 2.27 -6.57 2.26
N ALA A 240 2.00 -6.74 0.97
CA ALA A 240 0.89 -7.57 0.50
C ALA A 240 1.37 -8.67 -0.43
N TRP A 241 0.85 -9.87 -0.21
CA TRP A 241 0.88 -10.92 -1.22
C TRP A 241 -0.28 -10.69 -2.21
N PHE A 242 -0.03 -10.93 -3.51
CA PHE A 242 -1.01 -10.76 -4.57
C PHE A 242 -0.90 -11.86 -5.62
N GLN A 243 -1.96 -12.04 -6.42
CA GLN A 243 -1.96 -12.77 -7.69
C GLN A 243 -2.83 -12.02 -8.70
N GLY A 244 -2.36 -11.81 -9.92
CA GLY A 244 -3.14 -11.11 -10.94
C GLY A 244 -2.61 -11.27 -12.35
N ASN A 245 -3.44 -10.91 -13.34
CA ASN A 245 -3.10 -10.96 -14.76
C ASN A 245 -2.41 -9.67 -15.21
N ILE A 246 -1.28 -9.81 -15.90
CA ILE A 246 -0.56 -8.71 -16.56
C ILE A 246 -1.36 -8.24 -17.78
N VAL A 247 -1.85 -7.01 -17.74
CA VAL A 247 -2.56 -6.37 -18.86
C VAL A 247 -1.73 -5.30 -19.57
N GLY A 248 -0.63 -4.86 -18.94
CA GLY A 248 0.29 -3.89 -19.53
C GLY A 248 1.73 -4.17 -19.12
N LYS A 249 2.66 -3.81 -20.00
CA LYS A 249 4.11 -3.89 -19.74
C LYS A 249 4.79 -2.67 -20.35
N THR A 250 5.52 -1.93 -19.52
CA THR A 250 6.34 -0.78 -19.94
C THR A 250 7.67 -0.81 -19.20
N SER A 251 8.54 0.18 -19.44
CA SER A 251 9.73 0.40 -18.63
C SER A 251 9.85 1.86 -18.21
N MET A 252 10.65 2.11 -17.18
CA MET A 252 11.08 3.45 -16.78
C MET A 252 12.57 3.43 -16.46
N GLN A 253 13.21 4.59 -16.59
CA GLN A 253 14.61 4.77 -16.22
C GLN A 253 14.66 5.50 -14.88
N PHE A 254 15.58 5.07 -14.02
CA PHE A 254 15.95 5.82 -12.84
C PHE A 254 17.45 5.68 -12.60
N MET A 255 18.12 6.82 -12.50
CA MET A 255 19.58 6.89 -12.44
C MET A 255 20.22 6.19 -13.67
N GLN A 256 20.86 5.03 -13.48
CA GLN A 256 21.51 4.26 -14.55
C GLN A 256 20.79 2.94 -14.84
N ASP A 257 19.68 2.67 -14.16
CA ASP A 257 19.00 1.39 -14.17
C ASP A 257 17.64 1.47 -14.86
N GLU A 258 17.33 0.42 -15.63
CA GLU A 258 16.00 0.22 -16.22
C GLU A 258 15.12 -0.60 -15.28
N TYR A 259 13.91 -0.10 -15.03
CA TYR A 259 12.89 -0.79 -14.28
C TYR A 259 11.82 -1.30 -15.24
N THR A 260 11.42 -2.56 -15.08
CA THR A 260 10.24 -3.09 -15.76
C THR A 260 9.00 -2.77 -14.94
N LEU A 261 7.95 -2.32 -15.64
CA LEU A 261 6.67 -1.98 -15.07
C LEU A 261 5.61 -2.92 -15.62
N TYR A 262 4.82 -3.51 -14.72
CA TYR A 262 3.66 -4.32 -15.08
C TYR A 262 2.38 -3.65 -14.59
N ASP A 263 1.40 -3.52 -15.47
CA ASP A 263 0.05 -3.16 -15.07
C ASP A 263 -0.72 -4.47 -14.85
N VAL A 264 -1.13 -4.70 -13.60
CA VAL A 264 -1.70 -5.99 -13.16
C VAL A 264 -3.08 -5.81 -12.59
N THR A 265 -3.99 -6.71 -12.93
CA THR A 265 -5.34 -6.78 -12.39
C THR A 265 -5.33 -7.20 -10.92
N LEU A 266 -5.77 -6.30 -10.04
CA LEU A 266 -5.94 -6.49 -8.61
C LEU A 266 -7.32 -6.96 -8.18
N VAL A 267 -8.35 -6.90 -9.02
CA VAL A 267 -9.67 -7.45 -8.71
C VAL A 267 -10.34 -7.83 -10.01
N LEU A 268 -10.80 -9.07 -10.10
CA LEU A 268 -11.61 -9.60 -11.19
C LEU A 268 -12.96 -10.05 -10.62
N GLU A 269 -13.82 -9.09 -10.30
CA GLU A 269 -15.23 -9.38 -10.03
C GLU A 269 -16.03 -9.25 -11.33
N ASP A 270 -16.81 -10.27 -11.67
CA ASP A 270 -17.58 -10.36 -12.93
C ASP A 270 -18.52 -9.16 -13.16
N THR A 271 -18.81 -8.37 -12.11
CA THR A 271 -19.74 -7.23 -12.15
C THR A 271 -19.10 -5.86 -11.91
N LEU A 272 -17.80 -5.79 -11.60
CA LEU A 272 -17.10 -4.54 -11.31
C LEU A 272 -15.97 -4.28 -12.32
N PRO A 273 -15.65 -3.00 -12.60
CA PRO A 273 -14.47 -2.67 -13.38
C PRO A 273 -13.20 -3.24 -12.74
N ALA A 274 -12.31 -3.79 -13.56
CA ALA A 274 -11.02 -4.28 -13.08
C ALA A 274 -10.23 -3.14 -12.42
N ILE A 275 -9.71 -3.41 -11.24
CA ILE A 275 -8.77 -2.51 -10.57
C ILE A 275 -7.37 -2.94 -11.01
N LEU A 276 -6.57 -1.99 -11.46
CA LEU A 276 -5.20 -2.18 -11.91
C LEU A 276 -4.23 -1.50 -10.95
N ILE A 277 -3.15 -2.21 -10.61
CA ILE A 277 -1.97 -1.66 -9.95
C ILE A 277 -0.78 -1.67 -10.91
N ARG A 278 0.09 -0.67 -10.79
CA ARG A 278 1.37 -0.68 -11.49
C ARG A 278 2.46 -1.19 -10.56
N ILE A 279 3.13 -2.26 -10.96
CA ILE A 279 4.18 -2.93 -10.21
C ILE A 279 5.52 -2.64 -10.87
N ALA A 280 6.51 -2.19 -10.10
CA ALA A 280 7.88 -1.97 -10.57
C ALA A 280 8.83 -3.05 -10.05
N THR A 281 9.76 -3.47 -10.90
CA THR A 281 10.88 -4.33 -10.52
C THR A 281 12.14 -4.00 -11.33
N LYS A 282 13.29 -3.94 -10.66
CA LYS A 282 14.62 -3.93 -11.29
C LYS A 282 15.19 -5.34 -11.47
N ASN A 283 14.58 -6.35 -10.86
CA ASN A 283 15.18 -7.67 -10.74
C ASN A 283 15.11 -8.40 -12.08
N ASP A 284 16.27 -8.84 -12.58
CA ASP A 284 16.41 -9.56 -13.84
C ASP A 284 15.61 -10.86 -13.91
N LEU A 285 15.33 -11.48 -12.76
CA LEU A 285 14.48 -12.68 -12.67
C LEU A 285 13.03 -12.38 -13.03
N TYR A 286 12.57 -11.15 -12.80
CA TYR A 286 11.15 -10.78 -12.87
C TYR A 286 10.82 -9.86 -14.05
N LYS A 287 11.81 -9.42 -14.84
CA LYS A 287 11.61 -8.45 -15.94
C LYS A 287 11.03 -9.03 -17.25
N ASN A 288 10.95 -10.36 -17.37
CA ASN A 288 10.64 -11.03 -18.64
C ASN A 288 9.25 -11.69 -18.71
N PHE A 289 8.32 -11.31 -17.83
CA PHE A 289 6.93 -11.75 -17.95
C PHE A 289 6.22 -11.04 -19.11
N ASN A 290 5.16 -11.65 -19.63
CA ASN A 290 4.42 -11.23 -20.80
C ASN A 290 2.97 -10.85 -20.44
N ILE A 291 2.40 -9.94 -21.22
CA ILE A 291 0.98 -9.60 -21.14
C ILE A 291 0.15 -10.88 -21.35
N GLY A 292 -0.89 -11.06 -20.52
CA GLY A 292 -1.75 -12.23 -20.48
C GLY A 292 -1.29 -13.33 -19.51
N GLN A 293 -0.08 -13.22 -18.94
CA GLN A 293 0.36 -14.15 -17.90
C GLN A 293 -0.19 -13.73 -16.54
N TYR A 294 -0.58 -14.71 -15.73
CA TYR A 294 -0.83 -14.49 -14.32
C TYR A 294 0.50 -14.56 -13.56
N ILE A 295 0.69 -13.60 -12.68
CA ILE A 295 1.82 -13.57 -11.75
C ILE A 295 1.32 -13.45 -10.33
N ARG A 296 2.10 -13.95 -9.39
CA ARG A 296 1.89 -13.75 -7.96
C ARG A 296 3.19 -13.37 -7.27
N GLY A 297 3.09 -12.89 -6.05
CA GLY A 297 4.26 -12.61 -5.22
C GLY A 297 4.01 -11.63 -4.10
N ASN A 298 5.09 -11.06 -3.58
CA ASN A 298 5.06 -10.10 -2.47
C ASN A 298 5.34 -8.69 -2.98
N LEU A 299 4.53 -7.74 -2.56
CA LEU A 299 4.56 -6.34 -2.97
C LEU A 299 4.58 -5.41 -1.77
N TRP A 300 5.29 -4.31 -1.90
CA TRP A 300 5.06 -3.13 -1.09
C TRP A 300 4.14 -2.19 -1.84
N ILE A 301 2.90 -2.03 -1.37
CA ILE A 301 1.85 -1.23 -2.02
C ILE A 301 1.88 0.20 -1.48
N GLN A 302 1.88 1.17 -2.39
CA GLN A 302 1.83 2.59 -2.09
C GLN A 302 0.61 3.25 -2.75
N ALA A 303 0.10 4.28 -2.08
CA ALA A 303 -1.02 5.09 -2.52
C ALA A 303 -0.59 6.56 -2.64
N ASN A 304 -1.06 7.23 -3.69
CA ASN A 304 -1.01 8.67 -3.81
C ASN A 304 -2.43 9.25 -3.84
N ILE A 305 -2.69 10.24 -2.98
CA ILE A 305 -3.99 10.92 -2.85
C ILE A 305 -3.82 12.41 -3.15
N TYR A 306 -4.27 12.84 -4.34
CA TYR A 306 -4.09 14.22 -4.81
C TYR A 306 -5.37 15.04 -4.87
N ALA A 307 -6.54 14.40 -4.82
CA ALA A 307 -7.81 15.10 -4.96
C ALA A 307 -8.93 14.39 -4.20
N LYS A 308 -9.91 15.18 -3.77
CA LYS A 308 -11.24 14.67 -3.42
C LYS A 308 -12.02 14.39 -4.70
N THR A 309 -12.79 13.32 -4.73
CA THR A 309 -13.71 13.03 -5.82
C THR A 309 -14.90 13.96 -5.69
N ALA A 310 -15.17 14.75 -6.73
CA ALA A 310 -16.37 15.59 -6.76
C ALA A 310 -17.62 14.69 -6.69
N ILE A 311 -18.55 15.03 -5.79
CA ILE A 311 -19.86 14.38 -5.73
C ILE A 311 -20.51 14.53 -7.11
N LYS A 312 -20.79 13.41 -7.78
CA LYS A 312 -21.50 13.37 -9.06
C LYS A 312 -22.99 13.67 -8.88
#